data_AF-A0A9D6F9G9-F1
#
_entry.id   AF-A0A9D6F9G9-F1
#
_cell.length_a   1.000
_cell.length_b   1.000
_cell.length_c   1.000
_cell.angle_alpha   90.00
_cell.angle_beta   90.00
_cell.angle_gamma   90.00
#
_symmetry.space_group_name_H-M   'P 1'
#
loop_
_entity.id
_entity.type
_entity.pdbx_description
1 polymer ?
#
loop_
_entity_poly.entity_id
_entity_poly.type
_entity_poly.pdbx_seq_one_letter_code
_entity_poly.pdbx_strand_id
1 'polypeptide(L)' 'MANSFEEIAATAMKLPARERVRLAQQLAASLEEEVEVGVETLWAAEAERRLEELRSGKVRGIDSTAAFRKAREAIMR' A
#
# COMPACT_ATOMS: atom_id res chain seq x y z
N MET A 1 -5.25 -17.08 28.06
CA MET A 1 -6.61 -17.19 27.50
C MET A 1 -6.52 -16.78 26.05
N ALA A 2 -6.91 -17.65 25.12
CA ALA A 2 -6.96 -17.30 23.70
C ALA A 2 -8.33 -16.67 23.45
N ASN A 3 -8.37 -15.36 23.26
CA ASN A 3 -9.59 -14.68 22.81
C ASN A 3 -9.82 -15.06 21.34
N SER A 4 -11.07 -15.27 20.94
CA SER A 4 -11.38 -15.53 19.53
C SER A 4 -11.08 -14.29 18.67
N PHE A 5 -10.90 -14.48 17.36
CA PHE A 5 -10.70 -13.37 16.43
C PHE A 5 -11.81 -12.32 16.57
N GLU A 6 -13.06 -12.77 16.67
CA GLU A 6 -14.24 -11.92 16.80
C GLU A 6 -14.21 -11.10 18.09
N GLU A 7 -13.77 -11.68 19.21
CA GLU A 7 -13.65 -10.99 20.49
C GLU A 7 -12.57 -9.89 20.45
N ILE A 8 -11.43 -10.18 19.82
CA ILE A 8 -10.33 -9.23 19.64
C ILE A 8 -10.77 -8.09 18.71
N ALA A 9 -11.39 -8.42 17.58
CA ALA A 9 -11.87 -7.44 16.62
C ALA A 9 -12.96 -6.53 17.24
N ALA A 10 -13.92 -7.11 17.95
CA ALA A 10 -14.97 -6.35 18.64
C ALA A 10 -14.39 -5.42 19.71
N THR A 11 -13.32 -5.83 20.39
CA THR A 11 -12.63 -5.01 21.39
C THR A 11 -11.85 -3.87 20.73
N ALA A 12 -11.12 -4.15 19.64
CA ALA A 12 -10.39 -3.14 18.88
C ALA A 12 -11.33 -2.07 18.31
N MET A 13 -12.55 -2.44 17.89
CA MET A 13 -13.54 -1.49 17.37
C MET A 13 -14.08 -0.51 18.43
N LYS A 14 -13.94 -0.82 19.72
CA LYS A 14 -14.33 0.09 20.82
C LYS A 14 -13.31 1.22 21.05
N LEU A 15 -12.09 1.10 20.50
CA LEU A 15 -11.06 2.12 20.66
C LEU A 15 -11.44 3.43 19.94
N PRO A 16 -10.96 4.60 20.41
CA PRO A 16 -11.04 5.85 19.66
C PRO A 16 -10.41 5.73 18.27
N ALA A 17 -10.89 6.54 17.31
CA ALA A 17 -10.45 6.46 15.92
C ALA A 17 -8.92 6.54 15.75
N ARG A 18 -8.25 7.43 16.49
CA ARG A 18 -6.79 7.56 16.46
C ARG A 18 -6.05 6.31 16.94
N GLU A 19 -6.58 5.65 17.96
CA GLU A 19 -5.98 4.43 18.51
C GLU A 19 -6.22 3.23 17.59
N ARG A 20 -7.37 3.17 16.90
CA ARG A 20 -7.60 2.17 15.84
C ARG A 20 -6.62 2.32 14.68
N VAL A 21 -6.34 3.55 14.24
CA VAL A 21 -5.32 3.80 13.20
C VAL A 21 -3.95 3.32 13.67
N ARG A 22 -3.56 3.64 14.90
CA ARG A 22 -2.30 3.17 15.47
C ARG A 22 -2.22 1.65 15.52
N LEU A 23 -3.28 0.98 15.98
CA LEU A 23 -3.33 -0.49 16.02
C LEU A 23 -3.24 -1.10 14.61
N ALA A 24 -3.96 -0.54 13.63
CA ALA A 24 -3.89 -0.99 12.25
C ALA A 24 -2.49 -0.84 11.66
N GLN A 25 -1.80 0.27 11.94
CA GLN A 25 -0.41 0.48 11.51
C GLN A 25 0.54 -0.55 12.13
N GLN A 26 0.38 -0.87 13.42
CA GLN A 26 1.21 -1.87 14.09
C GLN A 26 0.98 -3.28 13.52
N LEU A 27 -0.27 -3.64 13.25
CA LEU A 27 -0.60 -4.92 12.63
C LEU A 27 -0.04 -5.02 11.20
N ALA A 28 -0.18 -3.95 10.41
CA ALA A 28 0.41 -3.90 9.07
C ALA A 28 1.94 -4.07 9.11
N ALA A 29 2.63 -3.33 9.99
CA ALA A 29 4.07 -3.44 10.16
C ALA A 29 4.53 -4.84 10.60
N SER A 30 3.74 -5.55 11.44
CA SER A 30 4.09 -6.93 11.81
C SER A 30 4.00 -7.92 10.65
N LEU A 31 3.25 -7.59 9.59
CA LEU A 31 3.16 -8.40 8.38
C LEU A 31 4.25 -8.04 7.37
N GLU A 32 4.85 -6.84 7.46
CA GLU A 32 5.95 -6.42 6.58
C GLU A 32 7.21 -7.28 6.78
N GLU A 33 7.44 -7.82 7.99
CA GLU A 33 8.52 -8.80 8.23
C GLU A 33 8.27 -10.15 7.54
N GLU A 34 7.01 -10.47 7.21
CA GLU A 34 6.62 -11.66 6.43
C GLU A 34 6.59 -11.40 4.91
N VAL A 35 6.81 -10.15 4.46
CA VAL A 35 6.83 -9.83 3.03
C VAL A 35 8.05 -10.46 2.38
N GLU A 36 7.75 -11.32 1.41
CA GLU A 36 8.68 -12.22 0.73
C GLU A 36 9.95 -11.48 0.24
N VAL A 37 11.11 -11.97 0.67
CA VAL A 37 12.42 -11.46 0.24
C VAL A 37 12.45 -11.42 -1.30
N GLY A 38 12.53 -10.21 -1.87
CA GLY A 38 12.63 -10.01 -3.31
C GLY A 38 11.48 -9.23 -3.96
N VAL A 39 10.39 -8.92 -3.24
CA VAL A 39 9.33 -8.04 -3.74
C VAL A 39 9.92 -6.68 -4.16
N GLU A 40 10.72 -6.05 -3.32
CA GLU A 40 11.39 -4.78 -3.62
C GLU A 40 12.25 -4.87 -4.90
N THR A 41 12.98 -5.98 -5.08
CA THR A 41 13.80 -6.21 -6.27
C THR A 41 12.94 -6.32 -7.53
N LEU A 42 11.80 -7.01 -7.47
CA LEU A 42 10.87 -7.13 -8.59
C LEU A 42 10.23 -5.78 -8.93
N TRP A 43 9.87 -4.98 -7.93
CA TRP A 43 9.34 -3.63 -8.12
C TRP A 43 10.38 -2.68 -8.74
N ALA A 44 11.63 -2.74 -8.28
CA ALA A 44 12.72 -1.97 -8.85
C ALA A 44 12.93 -2.31 -10.33
N ALA A 45 13.00 -3.61 -10.65
CA ALA A 45 13.16 -4.07 -12.03
C ALA A 45 11.99 -3.61 -12.93
N GLU A 46 10.76 -3.67 -12.44
CA GLU A 46 9.59 -3.20 -13.19
C GLU A 46 9.58 -1.68 -13.37
N ALA A 47 10.00 -0.93 -12.35
CA ALA A 47 10.12 0.53 -12.43
C ALA A 47 11.15 0.95 -13.48
N GLU A 48 12.33 0.32 -13.50
CA GLU A 48 13.37 0.55 -14.50
C GLU A 48 12.88 0.24 -15.92
N ARG A 49 12.25 -0.93 -16.10
CA ARG A 49 11.65 -1.34 -17.39
C ARG A 49 10.67 -0.28 -17.90
N ARG A 50 9.73 0.18 -17.06
CA ARG A 50 8.73 1.19 -17.45
C ARG A 50 9.35 2.54 -17.78
N LEU A 51 10.38 2.94 -17.06
CA LEU A 51 11.10 4.19 -17.34
C LEU A 51 11.77 4.15 -18.71
N GLU A 52 12.39 3.01 -19.07
CA GLU A 52 13.01 2.83 -20.38
C GLU A 52 11.96 2.80 -21.51
N GLU A 53 10.83 2.13 -21.32
CA GLU A 53 9.72 2.16 -22.29
C GLU A 53 9.20 3.58 -22.54
N LEU A 54 9.15 4.41 -21.49
CA LEU A 54 8.75 5.80 -21.59
C LEU A 54 9.80 6.63 -22.35
N ARG A 55 11.08 6.49 -22.00
CA ARG A 55 12.20 7.24 -22.61
C ARG A 55 12.42 6.87 -24.07
N SER A 56 12.26 5.60 -24.41
CA SER A 56 12.36 5.10 -25.79
C SER A 56 11.14 5.46 -26.66
N GLY A 57 10.05 5.96 -26.06
CA GLY A 57 8.81 6.25 -26.76
C GLY A 57 8.00 5.01 -27.15
N LYS A 58 8.39 3.82 -26.68
CA LYS A 58 7.64 2.57 -26.88
C LYS A 58 6.23 2.66 -26.28
N VAL A 59 6.06 3.44 -25.22
CA VAL A 59 4.76 3.79 -24.64
C VAL A 59 4.52 5.30 -24.70
N ARG A 60 3.24 5.68 -24.81
CA ARG A 60 2.83 7.09 -24.72
C ARG A 60 2.64 7.48 -23.26
N GLY A 61 3.43 8.45 -22.80
CA GLY A 61 3.25 9.04 -21.47
C GLY A 61 1.89 9.75 -21.32
N ILE A 62 1.44 9.86 -20.07
CA ILE A 62 0.29 10.69 -19.70
C ILE A 62 0.85 11.99 -19.13
N ASP A 63 0.17 13.11 -19.38
CA ASP A 63 0.49 14.38 -18.74
C ASP A 63 0.54 14.23 -17.20
N SER A 64 1.56 14.81 -16.58
CA SER A 64 1.82 14.65 -15.16
C SER A 64 0.66 15.19 -14.30
N THR A 65 0.05 16.30 -14.70
CA THR A 65 -1.08 16.89 -13.98
C THR A 65 -2.29 15.95 -14.00
N ALA A 66 -2.57 15.37 -15.16
CA ALA A 66 -3.64 14.38 -15.30
C ALA A 66 -3.36 13.10 -14.51
N ALA A 67 -2.12 12.61 -14.52
CA ALA A 67 -1.71 11.43 -13.77
C ALA A 67 -1.87 11.63 -12.25
N PHE A 68 -1.35 12.74 -11.70
CA PHE A 68 -1.48 13.03 -10.27
C PHE A 68 -2.92 13.27 -9.83
N ARG A 69 -3.75 13.90 -10.66
CA ARG A 69 -5.19 14.05 -10.38
C ARG A 69 -5.86 12.68 -10.23
N LYS A 70 -5.66 11.78 -11.20
CA LYS A 70 -6.24 10.43 -11.18
C LYS A 70 -5.78 9.62 -9.96
N ALA A 71 -4.51 9.72 -9.58
CA ALA A 71 -3.98 9.04 -8.39
C ALA A 71 -4.67 9.52 -7.10
N ARG A 72 -4.84 10.84 -6.93
CA ARG A 72 -5.54 11.41 -5.77
C ARG A 72 -7.01 10.98 -5.71
N GLU A 73 -7.70 10.99 -6.84
CA GLU A 73 -9.09 10.51 -6.93
C GLU A 73 -9.23 9.04 -6.53
N ALA A 74 -8.23 8.20 -6.84
CA ALA A 74 -8.24 6.78 -6.49
C ALA A 74 -8.01 6.52 -4.99
N ILE A 75 -7.23 7.38 -4.31
CA ILE A 75 -6.95 7.27 -2.87
C ILE A 75 -8.12 7.81 -2.02
N MET A 76 -8.90 8.74 -2.57
CA MET A 76 -10.03 9.38 -1.87
C MET A 76 -11.38 8.64 -2.04
N ARG A 77 -11.38 7.47 -2.69
CA ARG A 77 -12.55 6.57 -2.74
C ARG A 77 -12.54 5.62 -1.56
#